data_AF-A0A967VVX6-F1
#
_entry.id   AF-A0A967VVX6-F1
#
_cell.length_a   1.000
_cell.length_b   1.000
_cell.length_c   1.000
_cell.angle_alpha   90.00
_cell.angle_beta   90.00
_cell.angle_gamma   90.00
#
_symmetry.space_group_name_H-M   'P 1'
#
loop_
_entity.id
_entity.type
_entity.pdbx_description
1 polymer ?
#
loop_
_entity_poly.entity_id
_entity_poly.type
_entity_poly.pdbx_seq_one_letter_code
_entity_poly.pdbx_strand_id
1 'polypeptide(L)'
;MKFLWLIIALIIPFLSHGQMLFSGEIARNTHWSGNILLEGDVIVKKGVTLTIAPGSRIRISANRDKTNSGKDPERIEIIVIGNLFANGKSNDGQITFTSSAEAPKIKDWYGIVFKNRVESSMLNNCIIEYGYKGITCYGSSPELVNCEIRFNFYGGISAEVRSHPLIKSCILRGNEFAGLICELASNPIVEKTLITQNEYGVLIFDRSQPQLGSVNKKKPGSAGANRIFNNFNLNIYNRSSEQIFAQNNIWNVDNNGEIVNKILDKTDEPAYGEVVF
;
A
#
# COMPACT_ATOMS: atom_id res chain seq x y z
N MET A 1 30.08 12.32 -60.82
CA MET A 1 30.27 12.38 -59.35
C MET A 1 29.03 11.82 -58.66
N LYS A 2 29.08 10.60 -58.12
CA LYS A 2 28.02 10.02 -57.27
C LYS A 2 28.54 9.99 -55.83
N PHE A 3 27.92 10.73 -54.92
CA PHE A 3 28.22 10.69 -53.50
C PHE A 3 27.48 9.50 -52.87
N LEU A 4 28.22 8.54 -52.35
CA LEU A 4 27.69 7.43 -51.55
C LEU A 4 27.64 7.89 -50.10
N TRP A 5 26.43 8.02 -49.53
CA TRP A 5 26.24 8.31 -48.11
C TRP A 5 26.34 7.00 -47.33
N LEU A 6 27.39 6.86 -46.52
CA LEU A 6 27.53 5.76 -45.58
C LEU A 6 26.71 6.09 -44.32
N ILE A 7 25.54 5.48 -44.17
CA ILE A 7 24.77 5.54 -42.92
C ILE A 7 25.45 4.57 -41.94
N ILE A 8 26.20 5.11 -40.99
CA ILE A 8 26.70 4.35 -39.84
C ILE A 8 25.52 4.17 -38.89
N ALA A 9 24.91 2.99 -38.88
CA ALA A 9 23.97 2.61 -37.84
C ALA A 9 24.73 2.50 -36.51
N LEU A 10 24.52 3.45 -35.60
CA LEU A 10 24.98 3.33 -34.21
C LEU A 10 24.17 2.20 -33.56
N ILE A 11 24.76 1.01 -33.50
CA ILE A 11 24.26 -0.05 -32.62
C ILE A 11 24.55 0.42 -31.20
N ILE A 12 23.55 1.01 -30.54
CA ILE A 12 23.61 1.25 -29.10
C ILE A 12 23.40 -0.14 -28.48
N PRO A 13 24.42 -0.76 -27.85
CA PRO A 13 24.20 -2.02 -27.15
C PRO A 13 23.19 -1.75 -26.04
N PHE A 14 22.07 -2.48 -26.04
CA PHE A 14 21.23 -2.58 -24.86
C PHE A 14 22.08 -3.21 -23.76
N LEU A 15 22.56 -2.39 -22.82
CA LEU A 15 23.08 -2.89 -21.56
C LEU A 15 21.93 -3.65 -20.90
N SER A 16 22.06 -4.98 -20.89
CA SER A 16 21.43 -5.83 -19.88
C SER A 16 21.74 -5.20 -18.53
N HIS A 17 20.77 -4.50 -17.95
CA HIS A 17 20.91 -3.96 -16.61
C HIS A 17 20.92 -5.18 -15.68
N GLY A 18 22.12 -5.58 -15.27
CA GLY A 18 22.31 -6.66 -14.31
C GLY A 18 21.43 -6.45 -13.08
N GLN A 19 20.91 -7.53 -12.54
CA GLN A 19 20.13 -7.50 -11.30
C GLN A 19 21.01 -6.94 -10.17
N MET A 20 20.56 -5.88 -9.50
CA MET A 20 21.21 -5.39 -8.29
C MET A 20 20.79 -6.26 -7.12
N LEU A 21 21.73 -6.85 -6.39
CA LEU A 21 21.45 -7.52 -5.12
C LEU A 21 21.63 -6.53 -3.96
N PHE A 22 20.71 -6.55 -2.98
CA PHE A 22 20.79 -5.65 -1.84
C PHE A 22 20.23 -6.27 -0.55
N SER A 23 20.85 -5.90 0.58
CA SER A 23 20.37 -6.08 1.94
C SER A 23 21.12 -5.09 2.85
N GLY A 24 20.52 -4.67 3.95
CA GLY A 24 21.12 -3.82 4.97
C GLY A 24 20.69 -2.35 4.90
N GLU A 25 21.53 -1.47 5.44
CA GLU A 25 21.19 -0.06 5.61
C GLU A 25 21.44 0.78 4.35
N ILE A 26 20.48 1.63 4.02
CA ILE A 26 20.64 2.77 3.10
C ILE A 26 20.96 4.00 3.96
N ALA A 27 22.25 4.27 4.11
CA ALA A 27 22.78 5.33 4.99
C ALA A 27 23.03 6.67 4.28
N ARG A 28 22.81 6.75 2.97
CA ARG A 28 22.91 7.97 2.15
C ARG A 28 21.83 7.96 1.09
N ASN A 29 21.46 9.14 0.57
CA ASN A 29 20.47 9.24 -0.50
C ASN A 29 20.85 8.32 -1.65
N THR A 30 19.91 7.46 -2.04
CA THR A 30 20.17 6.35 -2.96
C THR A 30 19.07 6.29 -4.01
N HIS A 31 19.47 6.03 -5.24
CA HIS A 31 18.57 5.87 -6.37
C HIS A 31 18.62 4.43 -6.87
N TRP A 32 17.45 3.78 -6.95
CA TRP A 32 17.30 2.45 -7.52
C TRP A 32 16.57 2.51 -8.86
N SER A 33 17.01 1.68 -9.80
CA SER A 33 16.38 1.53 -11.12
C SER A 33 16.55 0.11 -11.64
N GLY A 34 15.58 -0.38 -12.41
CA GLY A 34 15.65 -1.73 -13.02
C GLY A 34 15.24 -2.84 -12.06
N ASN A 35 15.92 -3.99 -12.12
CA ASN A 35 15.64 -5.16 -11.29
C ASN A 35 16.52 -5.17 -10.05
N ILE A 36 15.91 -5.07 -8.87
CA ILE A 36 16.58 -5.15 -7.57
C ILE A 36 16.11 -6.43 -6.89
N LEU A 37 17.02 -7.30 -6.47
CA LEU A 37 16.76 -8.47 -5.63
C LEU A 37 17.15 -8.18 -4.20
N LEU A 38 16.19 -8.27 -3.28
CA LEU A 38 16.43 -8.17 -1.85
C LEU A 38 16.69 -9.56 -1.28
N GLU A 39 17.84 -9.73 -0.63
CA GLU A 39 18.25 -10.97 0.05
C GLU A 39 18.09 -10.90 1.57
N GLY A 40 17.89 -9.70 2.12
CA GLY A 40 17.66 -9.44 3.53
C GLY A 40 16.93 -8.12 3.74
N ASP A 41 16.66 -7.76 4.99
CA ASP A 41 16.01 -6.50 5.35
C ASP A 41 16.68 -5.28 4.71
N VAL A 42 15.87 -4.27 4.41
CA VAL A 42 16.32 -2.97 3.92
C VAL A 42 15.93 -1.90 4.91
N ILE A 43 16.89 -1.15 5.41
CA ILE A 43 16.63 -0.06 6.35
C ILE A 43 16.99 1.27 5.70
N VAL A 44 15.99 2.06 5.34
CA VAL A 44 16.19 3.46 4.93
C VAL A 44 16.34 4.30 6.20
N LYS A 45 17.56 4.75 6.50
CA LYS A 45 17.84 5.46 7.76
C LYS A 45 17.15 6.82 7.82
N LYS A 46 16.96 7.33 9.05
CA LYS A 46 16.44 8.68 9.31
C LYS A 46 17.24 9.74 8.53
N GLY A 47 16.55 10.71 7.94
CA GLY A 47 17.16 11.79 7.13
C GLY A 47 17.70 11.34 5.77
N VAL A 48 17.50 10.07 5.39
CA VAL A 48 17.93 9.51 4.10
C VAL A 48 16.72 9.25 3.21
N THR A 49 16.90 9.46 1.92
CA THR A 49 15.89 9.18 0.90
C THR A 49 16.30 8.02 0.00
N LEU A 50 15.43 7.02 -0.11
CA LEU A 50 15.46 6.04 -1.20
C LEU A 50 14.48 6.50 -2.30
N THR A 51 15.01 6.74 -3.49
CA THR A 51 14.21 7.03 -4.69
C THR A 51 14.23 5.84 -5.64
N ILE A 52 13.07 5.40 -6.11
CA ILE A 52 12.94 4.28 -7.04
C ILE A 52 12.38 4.79 -8.37
N ALA A 53 13.09 4.52 -9.46
CA ALA A 53 12.70 4.94 -10.81
C ALA A 53 11.47 4.19 -11.35
N PRO A 54 10.66 4.80 -12.22
CA PRO A 54 9.56 4.13 -12.90
C PRO A 54 9.98 2.82 -13.59
N GLY A 55 9.09 1.83 -13.62
CA GLY A 55 9.31 0.54 -14.26
C GLY A 55 10.23 -0.41 -13.48
N SER A 56 10.73 0.00 -12.31
CA SER A 56 11.59 -0.85 -11.49
C SER A 56 10.83 -2.01 -10.87
N ARG A 57 11.50 -3.17 -10.77
CA ARG A 57 10.99 -4.36 -10.08
C ARG A 57 11.88 -4.66 -8.88
N ILE A 58 11.29 -4.53 -7.70
CA ILE A 58 11.87 -4.91 -6.42
C ILE A 58 11.37 -6.33 -6.13
N ARG A 59 12.24 -7.32 -6.32
CA ARG A 59 11.98 -8.74 -6.06
C ARG A 59 12.52 -9.09 -4.68
N ILE A 60 11.70 -9.70 -3.82
CA ILE A 60 12.08 -10.02 -2.44
C ILE A 60 12.25 -11.54 -2.28
N SER A 61 13.36 -11.97 -1.68
CA SER A 61 13.62 -13.40 -1.41
C SER A 61 12.48 -14.01 -0.60
N ALA A 62 11.88 -15.07 -1.13
CA ALA A 62 10.71 -15.70 -0.52
C ALA A 62 11.12 -16.55 0.69
N ASN A 63 10.42 -16.38 1.81
CA ASN A 63 10.53 -17.17 3.05
C ASN A 63 11.98 -17.30 3.57
N ARG A 64 12.77 -16.24 3.37
CA ARG A 64 14.14 -16.16 3.84
C ARG A 64 14.52 -14.72 4.09
N ASP A 65 15.17 -14.46 5.21
CA ASP A 65 15.86 -13.21 5.49
C ASP A 65 17.34 -13.49 5.83
N LYS A 66 18.26 -12.96 5.03
CA LYS A 66 19.72 -13.07 5.29
C LYS A 66 20.18 -12.19 6.46
N THR A 67 19.45 -11.12 6.78
CA THR A 67 19.78 -10.29 7.95
C THR A 67 19.33 -10.93 9.25
N ASN A 68 18.32 -11.81 9.19
CA ASN A 68 17.72 -12.50 10.33
C ASN A 68 17.34 -11.51 11.44
N SER A 69 16.66 -10.43 11.05
CA SER A 69 16.44 -9.25 11.91
C SER A 69 15.00 -8.73 11.81
N GLY A 70 14.79 -7.44 12.12
CA GLY A 70 13.48 -6.83 11.90
C GLY A 70 12.40 -7.29 12.88
N LYS A 71 11.13 -7.19 12.45
CA LYS A 71 9.97 -7.67 13.20
C LYS A 71 9.73 -9.16 13.00
N ASP A 72 10.18 -9.68 11.86
CA ASP A 72 10.08 -11.06 11.44
C ASP A 72 11.44 -11.58 10.95
N PRO A 73 12.15 -12.36 11.77
CA PRO A 73 13.50 -12.81 11.43
C PRO A 73 13.53 -13.80 10.26
N GLU A 74 12.37 -14.29 9.80
CA GLU A 74 12.29 -15.27 8.70
C GLU A 74 11.95 -14.60 7.35
N ARG A 75 11.52 -13.34 7.34
CA ARG A 75 10.96 -12.68 6.15
C ARG A 75 11.43 -11.24 6.02
N ILE A 76 11.88 -10.90 4.83
CA ILE A 76 12.44 -9.59 4.52
C ILE A 76 11.43 -8.47 4.68
N GLU A 77 11.91 -7.39 5.28
CA GLU A 77 11.20 -6.15 5.52
C GLU A 77 11.88 -4.98 4.81
N ILE A 78 11.07 -4.09 4.23
CA ILE A 78 11.54 -2.78 3.81
C ILE A 78 11.15 -1.79 4.90
N ILE A 79 12.08 -1.50 5.80
CA ILE A 79 11.89 -0.61 6.96
C ILE A 79 12.28 0.81 6.57
N VAL A 80 11.30 1.70 6.50
CA VAL A 80 11.48 3.10 6.12
C VAL A 80 11.46 3.99 7.37
N ILE A 81 12.64 4.37 7.86
CA ILE A 81 12.82 5.35 8.96
C ILE A 81 13.04 6.77 8.38
N GLY A 82 13.63 6.87 7.19
CA GLY A 82 13.76 8.09 6.39
C GLY A 82 12.58 8.29 5.43
N ASN A 83 12.88 8.46 4.14
CA ASN A 83 11.90 8.69 3.07
C ASN A 83 11.98 7.61 1.98
N LEU A 84 10.83 7.17 1.49
CA LEU A 84 10.71 6.38 0.26
C LEU A 84 9.90 7.16 -0.78
N PHE A 85 10.53 7.45 -1.92
CA PHE A 85 9.87 8.02 -3.09
C PHE A 85 9.90 7.00 -4.23
N ALA A 86 8.79 6.31 -4.44
CA ALA A 86 8.57 5.40 -5.56
C ALA A 86 7.53 6.02 -6.49
N ASN A 87 7.99 6.77 -7.49
CA ASN A 87 7.11 7.47 -8.43
C ASN A 87 7.06 6.73 -9.76
N GLY A 88 6.22 5.70 -9.83
CA GLY A 88 5.95 4.95 -11.05
C GLY A 88 5.13 5.75 -12.07
N LYS A 89 4.86 5.12 -13.22
CA LYS A 89 3.95 5.60 -14.26
C LYS A 89 2.92 4.51 -14.59
N SER A 90 1.89 4.86 -15.35
CA SER A 90 0.91 3.88 -15.83
C SER A 90 1.54 2.80 -16.73
N ASN A 91 0.83 1.68 -16.91
CA ASN A 91 1.24 0.55 -17.76
C ASN A 91 2.62 -0.01 -17.34
N ASP A 92 3.52 -0.25 -18.29
CA ASP A 92 4.86 -0.81 -18.04
C ASP A 92 5.77 0.08 -17.18
N GLY A 93 5.33 1.29 -16.84
CA GLY A 93 6.05 2.20 -15.95
C GLY A 93 5.75 2.00 -14.45
N GLN A 94 4.88 1.05 -14.09
CA GLN A 94 4.57 0.78 -12.67
C GLN A 94 5.81 0.24 -11.94
N ILE A 95 5.98 0.64 -10.68
CA ILE A 95 7.01 0.06 -9.82
C ILE A 95 6.39 -1.13 -9.09
N THR A 96 7.03 -2.31 -9.12
CA THR A 96 6.49 -3.52 -8.50
C THR A 96 7.36 -3.99 -7.35
N PHE A 97 6.75 -4.18 -6.17
CA PHE A 97 7.33 -4.88 -5.02
C PHE A 97 6.64 -6.25 -4.91
N THR A 98 7.40 -7.33 -5.10
CA THR A 98 6.83 -8.68 -5.24
C THR A 98 7.81 -9.77 -4.82
N SER A 99 7.30 -10.98 -4.60
CA SER A 99 8.13 -12.16 -4.35
C SER A 99 9.08 -12.44 -5.52
N SER A 100 10.27 -12.93 -5.19
CA SER A 100 11.25 -13.42 -6.16
C SER A 100 11.02 -14.87 -6.57
N ALA A 101 10.06 -15.58 -5.97
CA ALA A 101 9.73 -16.96 -6.33
C ALA A 101 9.22 -17.06 -7.78
N GLU A 102 9.45 -18.21 -8.41
CA GLU A 102 8.90 -18.52 -9.73
C GLU A 102 7.37 -18.57 -9.70
N ALA A 103 6.81 -19.12 -8.62
CA ALA A 103 5.38 -19.10 -8.30
C ALA A 103 5.18 -18.35 -6.97
N PRO A 104 4.96 -17.01 -7.00
CA PRO A 104 4.73 -16.20 -5.81
C PRO A 104 3.58 -16.72 -4.95
N LYS A 105 3.79 -16.73 -3.64
CA LYS A 105 2.77 -17.08 -2.64
C LYS A 105 2.55 -15.92 -1.69
N ILE A 106 1.30 -15.77 -1.26
CA ILE A 106 0.95 -14.90 -0.13
C ILE A 106 1.87 -15.26 1.04
N LYS A 107 2.37 -14.24 1.75
CA LYS A 107 3.30 -14.36 2.90
C LYS A 107 4.78 -14.57 2.56
N ASP A 108 5.18 -14.57 1.30
CA ASP A 108 6.57 -14.82 0.90
C ASP A 108 7.58 -13.81 1.49
N TRP A 109 7.16 -12.59 1.77
CA TRP A 109 7.97 -11.57 2.43
C TRP A 109 7.11 -10.82 3.46
N TYR A 110 7.72 -10.00 4.32
CA TYR A 110 6.96 -9.37 5.39
C TYR A 110 6.09 -8.22 4.88
N GLY A 111 6.70 -7.20 4.28
CA GLY A 111 6.01 -5.99 3.84
C GLY A 111 6.87 -4.74 3.85
N ILE A 112 6.29 -3.61 3.45
CA ILE A 112 6.89 -2.28 3.60
C ILE A 112 6.42 -1.68 4.94
N VAL A 113 7.36 -1.28 5.79
CA VAL A 113 7.08 -0.78 7.14
C VAL A 113 7.59 0.65 7.29
N PHE A 114 6.69 1.62 7.23
CA PHE A 114 6.98 3.02 7.50
C PHE A 114 7.01 3.29 9.00
N LYS A 115 8.15 3.71 9.55
CA LYS A 115 8.36 4.03 10.98
C LYS A 115 8.76 5.49 11.21
N ASN A 116 8.39 6.37 10.28
CA ASN A 116 8.82 7.75 10.21
C ASN A 116 7.66 8.72 10.54
N ARG A 117 7.78 9.49 11.63
CA ARG A 117 6.68 10.37 12.12
C ARG A 117 6.52 11.71 11.39
N VAL A 118 7.62 12.27 10.89
CA VAL A 118 7.69 13.65 10.37
C VAL A 118 8.07 13.68 8.89
N GLU A 119 8.76 12.64 8.44
CA GLU A 119 9.26 12.48 7.08
C GLU A 119 8.09 12.19 6.11
N SER A 120 8.25 12.58 4.85
CA SER A 120 7.21 12.43 3.81
C SER A 120 7.64 11.36 2.80
N SER A 121 6.86 10.29 2.72
CA SER A 121 7.06 9.24 1.72
C SER A 121 5.88 9.23 0.76
N MET A 122 6.15 8.89 -0.50
CA MET A 122 5.14 8.78 -1.54
C MET A 122 5.37 7.55 -2.38
N LEU A 123 4.29 6.80 -2.60
CA LEU A 123 4.21 5.75 -3.60
C LEU A 123 3.14 6.17 -4.60
N ASN A 124 3.53 6.29 -5.86
CA ASN A 124 2.63 6.58 -6.96
C ASN A 124 2.77 5.51 -8.04
N ASN A 125 1.65 4.99 -8.57
CA ASN A 125 1.65 3.93 -9.59
C ASN A 125 2.53 2.73 -9.21
N CYS A 126 2.37 2.24 -7.97
CA CYS A 126 3.10 1.08 -7.46
C CYS A 126 2.18 -0.15 -7.32
N ILE A 127 2.75 -1.34 -7.49
CA ILE A 127 2.11 -2.61 -7.15
C ILE A 127 2.85 -3.20 -5.94
N ILE A 128 2.11 -3.58 -4.90
CA ILE A 128 2.64 -4.24 -3.71
C ILE A 128 1.87 -5.55 -3.51
N GLU A 129 2.57 -6.68 -3.61
CA GLU A 129 1.93 -8.00 -3.63
C GLU A 129 2.74 -9.12 -2.97
N TYR A 130 2.02 -10.17 -2.54
CA TYR A 130 2.57 -11.41 -1.97
C TYR A 130 3.30 -11.23 -0.62
N GLY A 131 3.07 -10.10 0.06
CA GLY A 131 3.58 -9.87 1.41
C GLY A 131 2.69 -10.50 2.48
N TYR A 132 3.18 -10.51 3.72
CA TYR A 132 2.36 -10.78 4.89
C TYR A 132 1.47 -9.58 5.21
N LYS A 133 2.05 -8.39 5.24
CA LYS A 133 1.35 -7.11 5.17
C LYS A 133 1.84 -6.41 3.90
N GLY A 134 0.96 -5.76 3.14
CA GLY A 134 1.40 -4.96 2.00
C GLY A 134 2.20 -3.75 2.47
N ILE A 135 1.51 -2.85 3.18
CA ILE A 135 2.09 -1.63 3.75
C ILE A 135 1.65 -1.50 5.22
N THR A 136 2.61 -1.24 6.11
CA THR A 136 2.36 -0.85 7.49
C THR A 136 2.79 0.59 7.72
N CYS A 137 1.87 1.44 8.15
CA CYS A 137 2.15 2.79 8.60
C CYS A 137 2.18 2.80 10.13
N TYR A 138 3.35 2.84 10.74
CA TYR A 138 3.52 2.87 12.20
C TYR A 138 3.90 4.28 12.67
N GLY A 139 2.90 5.05 13.10
CA GLY A 139 3.04 6.48 13.38
C GLY A 139 3.52 7.30 12.19
N SER A 140 3.21 6.86 10.98
CA SER A 140 3.67 7.45 9.72
C SER A 140 2.50 7.71 8.78
N SER A 141 2.67 8.64 7.85
CA SER A 141 1.57 9.10 6.99
C SER A 141 2.03 9.23 5.53
N PRO A 142 2.43 8.13 4.86
CA PRO A 142 2.79 8.17 3.45
C PRO A 142 1.59 8.55 2.56
N GLU A 143 1.90 9.11 1.41
CA GLU A 143 0.94 9.32 0.32
C GLU A 143 0.96 8.12 -0.63
N LEU A 144 -0.17 7.45 -0.78
CA LEU A 144 -0.36 6.31 -1.66
C LEU A 144 -1.35 6.72 -2.76
N VAL A 145 -0.87 6.79 -3.99
CA VAL A 145 -1.64 7.32 -5.12
C VAL A 145 -1.56 6.38 -6.32
N ASN A 146 -2.70 6.02 -6.93
CA ASN A 146 -2.74 5.11 -8.09
C ASN A 146 -2.04 3.76 -7.84
N CYS A 147 -1.98 3.31 -6.60
CA CYS A 147 -1.32 2.07 -6.23
C CYS A 147 -2.29 0.89 -6.24
N GLU A 148 -1.77 -0.29 -6.54
CA GLU A 148 -2.48 -1.55 -6.38
C GLU A 148 -1.82 -2.36 -5.27
N ILE A 149 -2.59 -2.70 -4.24
CA ILE A 149 -2.12 -3.46 -3.09
C ILE A 149 -2.97 -4.73 -2.99
N ARG A 150 -2.34 -5.87 -3.29
CA ARG A 150 -3.06 -7.11 -3.55
C ARG A 150 -2.35 -8.37 -3.07
N PHE A 151 -3.13 -9.42 -2.83
CA PHE A 151 -2.60 -10.75 -2.51
C PHE A 151 -1.61 -10.71 -1.33
N ASN A 152 -1.91 -9.89 -0.32
CA ASN A 152 -1.20 -9.90 0.96
C ASN A 152 -2.02 -10.66 2.00
N PHE A 153 -1.35 -11.28 2.98
CA PHE A 153 -2.02 -12.14 3.96
C PHE A 153 -2.94 -11.37 4.91
N TYR A 154 -2.38 -10.46 5.70
CA TYR A 154 -3.08 -9.82 6.81
C TYR A 154 -3.81 -8.53 6.38
N GLY A 155 -3.08 -7.55 5.88
CA GLY A 155 -3.66 -6.28 5.45
C GLY A 155 -3.00 -5.82 4.18
N GLY A 156 -3.79 -5.29 3.25
CA GLY A 156 -3.24 -4.49 2.17
C GLY A 156 -2.51 -3.28 2.76
N ILE A 157 -3.24 -2.45 3.51
CA ILE A 157 -2.68 -1.33 4.27
C ILE A 157 -3.09 -1.45 5.74
N SER A 158 -2.10 -1.36 6.65
CA SER A 158 -2.29 -1.33 8.10
C SER A 158 -1.85 0.03 8.63
N ALA A 159 -2.79 0.89 9.00
CA ALA A 159 -2.54 2.19 9.61
C ALA A 159 -2.56 2.04 11.14
N GLU A 160 -1.38 2.10 11.75
CA GLU A 160 -1.14 1.81 13.16
C GLU A 160 -0.53 3.03 13.86
N VAL A 161 -0.96 3.30 15.11
CA VAL A 161 -0.35 4.28 16.03
C VAL A 161 -0.39 5.72 15.52
N ARG A 162 -1.55 6.38 15.52
CA ARG A 162 -1.70 7.78 15.11
C ARG A 162 -1.18 8.06 13.69
N SER A 163 -1.46 7.14 12.78
CA SER A 163 -1.09 7.25 11.37
C SER A 163 -2.22 7.89 10.55
N HIS A 164 -1.86 8.71 9.56
CA HIS A 164 -2.82 9.47 8.74
C HIS A 164 -2.47 9.37 7.23
N PRO A 165 -2.20 8.17 6.68
CA PRO A 165 -1.82 8.07 5.27
C PRO A 165 -2.95 8.57 4.36
N LEU A 166 -2.55 9.20 3.26
CA LEU A 166 -3.46 9.51 2.16
C LEU A 166 -3.51 8.30 1.23
N ILE A 167 -4.71 7.78 0.97
CA ILE A 167 -4.96 6.65 0.08
C ILE A 167 -5.90 7.14 -1.02
N LYS A 168 -5.36 7.37 -2.21
CA LYS A 168 -6.11 8.05 -3.28
C LYS A 168 -6.01 7.31 -4.60
N SER A 169 -7.16 7.04 -5.22
CA SER A 169 -7.22 6.36 -6.53
C SER A 169 -6.50 5.00 -6.51
N CYS A 170 -6.47 4.34 -5.36
CA CYS A 170 -5.82 3.05 -5.19
C CYS A 170 -6.79 1.89 -5.44
N ILE A 171 -6.25 0.69 -5.55
CA ILE A 171 -6.99 -0.57 -5.59
C ILE A 171 -6.45 -1.46 -4.47
N LEU A 172 -7.30 -1.78 -3.49
CA LEU A 172 -7.01 -2.71 -2.39
C LEU A 172 -7.82 -3.98 -2.64
N ARG A 173 -7.19 -5.04 -3.17
CA ARG A 173 -7.92 -6.23 -3.62
C ARG A 173 -7.27 -7.57 -3.32
N GLY A 174 -8.06 -8.60 -3.06
CA GLY A 174 -7.53 -9.96 -2.91
C GLY A 174 -6.57 -10.09 -1.73
N ASN A 175 -6.61 -9.18 -0.74
CA ASN A 175 -5.85 -9.37 0.49
C ASN A 175 -6.65 -10.31 1.38
N GLU A 176 -5.99 -11.35 1.90
CA GLU A 176 -6.64 -12.52 2.48
C GLU A 176 -7.46 -12.16 3.72
N PHE A 177 -7.03 -11.18 4.52
CA PHE A 177 -7.80 -10.71 5.68
C PHE A 177 -8.44 -9.32 5.51
N ALA A 178 -7.71 -8.24 5.24
CA ALA A 178 -8.37 -6.93 5.04
C ALA A 178 -7.73 -6.04 3.97
N GLY A 179 -8.56 -5.21 3.33
CA GLY A 179 -8.08 -4.14 2.43
C GLY A 179 -7.35 -3.04 3.19
N LEU A 180 -8.04 -2.46 4.17
CA LEU A 180 -7.52 -1.41 5.06
C LEU A 180 -7.82 -1.74 6.53
N ILE A 181 -6.81 -1.64 7.38
CA ILE A 181 -6.91 -1.78 8.84
C ILE A 181 -6.52 -0.45 9.49
N CYS A 182 -7.35 0.05 10.40
CA CYS A 182 -7.12 1.29 11.14
C CYS A 182 -7.11 1.02 12.65
N GLU A 183 -5.96 1.22 13.30
CA GLU A 183 -5.75 0.89 14.71
C GLU A 183 -5.02 2.01 15.45
N LEU A 184 -5.22 2.07 16.76
CA LEU A 184 -4.50 2.94 17.69
C LEU A 184 -4.56 4.43 17.31
N ALA A 185 -5.78 4.93 17.12
CA ALA A 185 -6.10 6.32 16.79
C ALA A 185 -5.55 6.78 15.44
N SER A 186 -5.62 5.90 14.42
CA SER A 186 -5.17 6.20 13.06
C SER A 186 -6.34 6.62 12.17
N ASN A 187 -6.18 7.71 11.45
CA ASN A 187 -7.25 8.37 10.69
C ASN A 187 -6.82 8.58 9.23
N PRO A 188 -6.69 7.50 8.42
CA PRO A 188 -6.33 7.63 7.02
C PRO A 188 -7.41 8.38 6.22
N ILE A 189 -7.00 9.08 5.17
CA ILE A 189 -7.91 9.74 4.23
C ILE A 189 -8.02 8.84 3.00
N VAL A 190 -9.22 8.36 2.69
CA VAL A 190 -9.45 7.42 1.58
C VAL A 190 -10.37 8.04 0.54
N GLU A 191 -9.87 8.29 -0.67
CA GLU A 191 -10.63 8.94 -1.76
C GLU A 191 -10.48 8.16 -3.07
N LYS A 192 -11.56 8.01 -3.85
CA LYS A 192 -11.54 7.39 -5.20
C LYS A 192 -10.93 5.98 -5.24
N THR A 193 -10.93 5.26 -4.12
CA THR A 193 -10.25 3.98 -3.97
C THR A 193 -11.24 2.83 -4.13
N LEU A 194 -10.82 1.77 -4.83
CA LEU A 194 -11.54 0.51 -4.95
C LEU A 194 -11.07 -0.46 -3.86
N ILE A 195 -11.98 -0.92 -3.00
CA ILE A 195 -11.71 -1.89 -1.93
C ILE A 195 -12.65 -3.08 -2.13
N THR A 196 -12.11 -4.19 -2.61
CA THR A 196 -12.92 -5.33 -3.07
C THR A 196 -12.19 -6.66 -2.95
N GLN A 197 -12.91 -7.78 -2.87
CA GLN A 197 -12.31 -9.13 -2.83
C GLN A 197 -11.33 -9.36 -1.67
N ASN A 198 -11.47 -8.61 -0.58
CA ASN A 198 -10.79 -8.91 0.68
C ASN A 198 -11.79 -9.64 1.60
N GLU A 199 -11.33 -10.34 2.63
CA GLU A 199 -12.26 -10.89 3.63
C GLU A 199 -13.04 -9.73 4.30
N TYR A 200 -12.34 -8.68 4.75
CA TYR A 200 -12.92 -7.42 5.20
C TYR A 200 -12.46 -6.24 4.35
N GLY A 201 -13.36 -5.32 3.98
CA GLY A 201 -13.00 -4.11 3.25
C GLY A 201 -12.17 -3.15 4.10
N VAL A 202 -12.82 -2.56 5.11
CA VAL A 202 -12.19 -1.66 6.09
C VAL A 202 -12.47 -2.14 7.50
N LEU A 203 -11.43 -2.45 8.26
CA LEU A 203 -11.48 -2.75 9.70
C LEU A 203 -11.06 -1.52 10.50
N ILE A 204 -11.84 -1.18 11.53
CA ILE A 204 -11.64 0.02 12.34
C ILE A 204 -11.71 -0.36 13.82
N PHE A 205 -10.64 -0.08 14.56
CA PHE A 205 -10.52 -0.40 15.98
C PHE A 205 -10.04 0.81 16.80
N ASP A 206 -10.09 0.65 18.12
CA ASP A 206 -9.68 1.65 19.11
C ASP A 206 -10.41 2.99 18.94
N ARG A 207 -9.66 4.09 18.83
CA ARG A 207 -10.15 5.45 18.57
C ARG A 207 -9.83 5.91 17.14
N SER A 208 -9.76 4.95 16.21
CA SER A 208 -9.45 5.23 14.81
C SER A 208 -10.70 5.70 14.08
N GLN A 209 -10.53 6.70 13.22
CA GLN A 209 -11.61 7.38 12.52
C GLN A 209 -11.19 7.65 11.06
N PRO A 210 -11.07 6.61 10.21
CA PRO A 210 -10.76 6.80 8.81
C PRO A 210 -11.81 7.69 8.13
N GLN A 211 -11.34 8.55 7.24
CA GLN A 211 -12.19 9.45 6.47
C GLN A 211 -12.52 8.77 5.14
N LEU A 212 -13.67 8.09 5.09
CA LEU A 212 -14.11 7.31 3.92
C LEU A 212 -15.06 8.08 3.00
N GLY A 213 -15.54 9.25 3.42
CA GLY A 213 -16.33 10.16 2.60
C GLY A 213 -17.41 10.89 3.40
N SER A 214 -17.51 12.21 3.24
CA SER A 214 -18.58 13.01 3.84
C SER A 214 -19.16 13.98 2.83
N VAL A 215 -20.50 14.12 2.82
CA VAL A 215 -21.19 15.13 2.00
C VAL A 215 -21.09 16.54 2.60
N ASN A 216 -20.68 16.66 3.87
CA ASN A 216 -20.53 17.94 4.54
C ASN A 216 -19.16 18.57 4.23
N LYS A 217 -19.14 19.40 3.18
CA LYS A 217 -17.94 20.13 2.72
C LYS A 217 -17.34 21.13 3.74
N LYS A 218 -17.97 21.34 4.90
CA LYS A 218 -17.46 22.25 5.94
C LYS A 218 -16.42 21.61 6.87
N LYS A 219 -16.18 20.29 6.79
CA LYS A 219 -15.12 19.60 7.54
C LYS A 219 -13.99 19.18 6.59
N PRO A 220 -12.70 19.41 6.94
CA PRO A 220 -11.60 18.76 6.22
C PRO A 220 -11.81 17.24 6.33
N GLY A 221 -11.84 16.57 5.19
CA GLY A 221 -12.44 15.24 5.06
C GLY A 221 -12.19 14.66 3.67
N SER A 222 -12.18 13.33 3.53
CA SER A 222 -12.29 12.72 2.20
C SER A 222 -13.62 13.12 1.54
N ALA A 223 -13.56 13.41 0.24
CA ALA A 223 -14.76 13.57 -0.59
C ALA A 223 -15.47 12.23 -0.87
N GLY A 224 -14.90 11.10 -0.46
CA GLY A 224 -15.41 9.76 -0.78
C GLY A 224 -15.09 9.37 -2.22
N ALA A 225 -16.13 9.08 -3.00
CA ALA A 225 -16.05 8.46 -4.32
C ALA A 225 -15.33 7.10 -4.30
N ASN A 226 -15.31 6.43 -3.15
CA ASN A 226 -14.75 5.10 -3.01
C ASN A 226 -15.75 4.07 -3.54
N ARG A 227 -15.20 2.92 -3.92
CA ARG A 227 -15.95 1.75 -4.37
C ARG A 227 -15.66 0.63 -3.38
N ILE A 228 -16.57 0.37 -2.44
CA ILE A 228 -16.34 -0.56 -1.33
C ILE A 228 -17.41 -1.65 -1.39
N PHE A 229 -17.09 -2.75 -2.07
CA PHE A 229 -18.05 -3.82 -2.34
C PHE A 229 -17.36 -5.15 -2.68
N ASN A 230 -18.14 -6.23 -2.69
CA ASN A 230 -17.66 -7.60 -2.96
C ASN A 230 -16.47 -8.02 -2.08
N ASN A 231 -16.39 -7.51 -0.85
CA ASN A 231 -15.57 -8.11 0.19
C ASN A 231 -16.35 -9.31 0.76
N PHE A 232 -15.66 -10.41 1.06
CA PHE A 232 -16.31 -11.69 1.34
C PHE A 232 -17.19 -11.62 2.58
N ASN A 233 -16.71 -10.98 3.64
CA ASN A 233 -17.43 -10.84 4.90
C ASN A 233 -18.12 -9.48 5.05
N LEU A 234 -17.40 -8.42 5.46
CA LEU A 234 -17.98 -7.08 5.63
C LEU A 234 -17.21 -6.05 4.81
N ASN A 235 -17.92 -5.06 4.27
CA ASN A 235 -17.31 -3.91 3.60
C ASN A 235 -16.72 -2.93 4.62
N ILE A 236 -17.44 -2.68 5.72
CA ILE A 236 -16.93 -1.90 6.86
C ILE A 236 -17.23 -2.68 8.15
N TYR A 237 -16.21 -2.81 8.98
CA TYR A 237 -16.32 -3.31 10.34
C TYR A 237 -15.84 -2.21 11.28
N ASN A 238 -16.77 -1.53 11.93
CA ASN A 238 -16.46 -0.45 12.87
C ASN A 238 -16.60 -0.93 14.32
N ARG A 239 -15.49 -1.33 14.93
CA ARG A 239 -15.40 -1.66 16.36
C ARG A 239 -14.75 -0.55 17.18
N SER A 240 -14.46 0.58 16.57
CA SER A 240 -14.15 1.80 17.31
C SER A 240 -15.41 2.34 18.00
N SER A 241 -15.25 3.26 18.94
CA SER A 241 -16.37 4.07 19.47
C SER A 241 -16.68 5.31 18.61
N GLU A 242 -15.95 5.52 17.53
CA GLU A 242 -16.01 6.75 16.73
C GLU A 242 -17.07 6.64 15.62
N GLN A 243 -17.76 7.75 15.36
CA GLN A 243 -18.64 7.84 14.20
C GLN A 243 -17.78 7.91 12.92
N ILE A 244 -18.09 7.05 11.95
CA ILE A 244 -17.37 6.95 10.68
C ILE A 244 -18.27 7.46 9.56
N PHE A 245 -17.77 8.44 8.80
CA PHE A 245 -18.44 8.89 7.59
C PHE A 245 -17.90 8.12 6.39
N ALA A 246 -18.78 7.38 5.74
CA ALA A 246 -18.58 6.61 4.51
C ALA A 246 -19.58 7.00 3.41
N GLN A 247 -20.01 8.26 3.41
CA GLN A 247 -20.96 8.81 2.46
C GLN A 247 -20.31 9.08 1.10
N ASN A 248 -21.13 9.25 0.06
CA ASN A 248 -20.67 9.51 -1.31
C ASN A 248 -19.78 8.37 -1.85
N ASN A 249 -20.09 7.13 -1.48
CA ASN A 249 -19.40 5.93 -1.94
C ASN A 249 -20.34 5.03 -2.75
N ILE A 250 -19.75 4.14 -3.54
CA ILE A 250 -20.46 3.16 -4.37
C ILE A 250 -20.34 1.78 -3.71
N TRP A 251 -21.49 1.17 -3.43
CA TRP A 251 -21.61 -0.10 -2.69
C TRP A 251 -22.00 -1.29 -3.59
N ASN A 252 -22.28 -1.04 -4.87
CA ASN A 252 -22.65 -2.06 -5.87
C ASN A 252 -23.88 -2.90 -5.48
N VAL A 253 -24.90 -2.24 -4.94
CA VAL A 253 -26.21 -2.81 -4.58
C VAL A 253 -27.33 -1.85 -4.96
N ASP A 254 -28.55 -2.36 -5.13
CA ASP A 254 -29.68 -1.59 -5.67
C ASP A 254 -30.50 -0.86 -4.58
N ASN A 255 -30.29 -1.18 -3.30
CA ASN A 255 -30.98 -0.53 -2.19
C ASN A 255 -30.12 -0.45 -0.92
N ASN A 256 -30.49 0.46 -0.01
CA ASN A 256 -29.73 0.72 1.22
C ASN A 256 -29.74 -0.44 2.23
N GLY A 257 -30.76 -1.30 2.20
CA GLY A 257 -30.85 -2.44 3.13
C GLY A 257 -29.73 -3.46 2.89
N GLU A 258 -29.33 -3.64 1.63
CA GLU A 258 -28.20 -4.50 1.28
C GLU A 258 -26.84 -3.93 1.69
N ILE A 259 -26.72 -2.59 1.77
CA ILE A 259 -25.50 -1.93 2.26
C ILE A 259 -25.30 -2.26 3.74
N VAL A 260 -26.37 -2.13 4.53
CA VAL A 260 -26.35 -2.39 5.99
C VAL A 260 -25.87 -3.80 6.28
N ASN A 261 -26.30 -4.80 5.52
CA ASN A 261 -25.89 -6.21 5.72
C ASN A 261 -24.36 -6.45 5.54
N LYS A 262 -23.64 -5.48 4.99
CA LYS A 262 -22.18 -5.52 4.80
C LYS A 262 -21.46 -4.51 5.68
N ILE A 263 -22.14 -3.91 6.65
CA ILE A 263 -21.58 -2.99 7.63
C ILE A 263 -21.86 -3.58 9.01
N LEU A 264 -20.83 -3.60 9.85
CA LEU A 264 -20.99 -3.84 11.28
C LEU A 264 -20.68 -2.54 12.03
N ASP A 265 -21.65 -2.06 12.80
CA ASP A 265 -21.57 -0.78 13.51
C ASP A 265 -22.41 -0.75 14.79
N LYS A 266 -22.72 0.48 15.27
CA LYS A 266 -23.57 0.73 16.45
C LYS A 266 -24.95 0.06 16.41
N THR A 267 -25.50 -0.17 15.21
CA THR A 267 -26.83 -0.78 15.06
C THR A 267 -26.81 -2.27 15.39
N ASP A 268 -25.68 -2.93 15.14
CA ASP A 268 -25.44 -4.33 15.51
C ASP A 268 -24.98 -4.45 16.96
N GLU A 269 -24.08 -3.55 17.40
CA GLU A 269 -23.61 -3.52 18.79
C GLU A 269 -23.55 -2.10 19.38
N PRO A 270 -24.36 -1.77 20.41
CA PRO A 270 -24.48 -0.41 20.95
C PRO A 270 -23.20 0.25 21.46
N ALA A 271 -22.17 -0.55 21.77
CA ALA A 271 -20.86 -0.08 22.23
C ALA A 271 -19.96 0.42 21.07
N TYR A 272 -20.29 0.10 19.83
CA TYR A 272 -19.55 0.50 18.64
C TYR A 272 -20.02 1.87 18.13
N GLY A 273 -19.19 2.47 17.28
CA GLY A 273 -19.48 3.71 16.60
C GLY A 273 -20.39 3.50 15.39
N GLU A 274 -21.19 4.50 15.08
CA GLU A 274 -22.09 4.49 13.92
C GLU A 274 -21.30 4.67 12.61
N VAL A 275 -21.70 3.96 11.55
CA VAL A 275 -21.23 4.20 10.18
C VAL A 275 -22.33 4.92 9.40
N VAL A 276 -22.03 6.14 8.96
CA VAL A 276 -22.94 6.97 8.16
C VAL A 276 -22.54 6.86 6.69
N PHE A 277 -23.36 6.22 5.85
CA PHE A 277 -23.05 5.91 4.44
C PHE A 277 -24.05 6.52 3.44
#